data_AF-A0A516GDN4-F1
#
_entry.id   AF-A0A516GDN4-F1
#
_cell.length_a   1.000
_cell.length_b   1.000
_cell.length_c   1.000
_cell.angle_alpha   90.00
_cell.angle_beta   90.00
_cell.angle_gamma   90.00
#
_symmetry.space_group_name_H-M   'P 1'
#
loop_
_entity.id
_entity.type
_entity.pdbx_description
1 polymer ?
#
loop_
_entity_poly.entity_id
_entity_poly.type
_entity_poly.pdbx_seq_one_letter_code
_entity_poly.pdbx_strand_id
1 'polypeptide(L)'
;MTTSRLALIAATTSLVAWIAKAVATGAAGGPGRTMWEDTFFFVGLAAQLVAFVAVALALTESRPLAVRLGALFGGAVLVFGFVTVFQLVIERVQPMDASWVWGEINLWVVAVLVLGAAVLAHRRAHTPAVPTAPRHHQPA
;
A
#
# COMPACT_ATOMS: atom_id res chain seq x y z
N MET A 1 3.67 -19.42 4.87
CA MET A 1 3.14 -18.27 4.12
C MET A 1 4.28 -17.26 3.95
N THR A 2 4.61 -16.84 2.72
CA THR A 2 5.73 -15.91 2.50
C THR A 2 5.30 -14.46 2.80
N THR A 3 6.23 -13.63 3.24
CA THR A 3 6.04 -12.18 3.52
C THR A 3 5.40 -11.44 2.33
N SER A 4 5.80 -11.78 1.11
CA SER A 4 5.25 -11.21 -0.12
C SER A 4 3.80 -11.59 -0.42
N ARG A 5 3.35 -12.81 -0.04
CA ARG A 5 1.94 -13.21 -0.15
C ARG A 5 1.08 -12.51 0.89
N LEU A 6 1.59 -12.38 2.12
CA LEU A 6 0.92 -11.62 3.18
C LEU A 6 0.73 -10.16 2.78
N ALA A 7 1.77 -9.53 2.25
CA ALA A 7 1.71 -8.16 1.72
C ALA A 7 0.60 -7.98 0.69
N LEU A 8 0.50 -8.90 -0.28
CA LEU A 8 -0.50 -8.85 -1.34
C LEU A 8 -1.92 -9.03 -0.81
N ILE A 9 -2.14 -10.01 0.07
CA ILE A 9 -3.45 -10.26 0.67
C ILE A 9 -3.88 -9.05 1.51
N ALA A 10 -3.01 -8.55 2.38
CA ALA A 10 -3.31 -7.40 3.23
C ALA A 10 -3.61 -6.14 2.40
N ALA A 11 -2.81 -5.87 1.34
CA ALA A 11 -3.05 -4.72 0.47
C ALA A 11 -4.38 -4.84 -0.30
N THR A 12 -4.71 -6.05 -0.77
CA THR A 12 -5.97 -6.32 -1.46
C THR A 12 -7.15 -6.17 -0.51
N THR A 13 -7.06 -6.72 0.70
CA THR A 13 -8.09 -6.58 1.74
C THR A 13 -8.29 -5.11 2.10
N SER A 14 -7.21 -4.33 2.23
CA SER A 14 -7.31 -2.90 2.49
C SER A 14 -8.06 -2.17 1.38
N LEU A 15 -7.69 -2.40 0.11
CA LEU A 15 -8.36 -1.79 -1.04
C LEU A 15 -9.85 -2.16 -1.09
N VAL A 16 -10.19 -3.43 -0.88
CA VAL A 16 -11.60 -3.88 -0.85
C VAL A 16 -12.37 -3.23 0.30
N ALA A 17 -11.76 -3.08 1.47
CA ALA A 17 -12.38 -2.40 2.60
C ALA A 17 -12.62 -0.91 2.30
N TRP A 18 -11.68 -0.22 1.64
CA TRP A 18 -11.89 1.17 1.22
C TRP A 18 -13.01 1.30 0.19
N ILE A 19 -13.12 0.36 -0.75
CA ILE A 19 -14.25 0.29 -1.70
C ILE A 19 -15.57 0.11 -0.94
N ALA A 20 -15.63 -0.85 -0.03
CA ALA A 20 -16.83 -1.13 0.77
C ALA A 20 -17.24 0.08 1.63
N LYS A 21 -16.25 0.77 2.24
CA LYS A 21 -16.48 2.01 2.98
C LYS A 21 -17.15 3.06 2.10
N ALA A 22 -16.56 3.37 0.94
CA ALA A 22 -17.08 4.42 0.08
C ALA A 22 -18.45 4.09 -0.52
N VAL A 23 -18.73 2.82 -0.82
CA VAL A 23 -20.07 2.37 -1.21
C VAL A 23 -21.06 2.59 -0.06
N ALA A 24 -20.70 2.23 1.18
CA ALA A 24 -21.55 2.45 2.35
C ALA A 24 -21.80 3.94 2.61
N THR A 25 -20.76 4.78 2.56
CA THR A 25 -20.84 6.24 2.70
C THR A 25 -21.70 6.86 1.61
N GLY A 26 -21.49 6.47 0.35
CA GLY A 26 -22.29 6.95 -0.79
C GLY A 26 -23.76 6.54 -0.69
N ALA A 27 -24.04 5.28 -0.36
CA ALA A 27 -25.40 4.77 -0.20
C ALA A 27 -26.16 5.43 0.96
N ALA A 28 -25.46 5.81 2.04
CA ALA A 28 -26.03 6.56 3.16
C ALA A 28 -26.19 8.07 2.88
N GLY A 29 -25.76 8.55 1.70
CA GLY A 29 -25.84 9.95 1.30
C GLY A 29 -24.78 10.85 1.93
N GLY A 30 -23.65 10.29 2.38
CA GLY A 30 -22.50 11.03 2.87
C GLY A 30 -21.87 10.46 4.16
N PRO A 31 -20.74 11.02 4.60
CA PRO A 31 -19.99 10.55 5.77
C PRO A 31 -20.77 10.65 7.09
N GLY A 32 -20.49 9.71 8.00
CA GLY A 32 -21.03 9.68 9.37
C GLY A 32 -22.48 9.21 9.49
N ARG A 33 -23.06 8.68 8.40
CA ARG A 33 -24.48 8.29 8.34
C ARG A 33 -24.74 6.80 8.50
N THR A 34 -23.70 5.97 8.61
CA THR A 34 -23.81 4.52 8.75
C THR A 34 -22.67 3.96 9.60
N MET A 35 -22.98 3.03 10.51
CA MET A 35 -21.97 2.34 11.34
C MET A 35 -21.01 1.46 10.53
N TRP A 36 -21.42 1.10 9.30
CA TRP A 36 -20.59 0.31 8.40
C TRP A 36 -19.38 1.11 7.89
N GLU A 37 -19.48 2.44 7.82
CA GLU A 37 -18.38 3.30 7.42
C GLU A 37 -17.16 3.12 8.32
N ASP A 38 -17.37 3.24 9.64
CA ASP A 38 -16.30 3.11 10.64
C ASP A 38 -15.72 1.68 10.65
N THR A 39 -16.59 0.68 10.52
CA THR A 39 -16.16 -0.72 10.48
C THR A 39 -15.21 -0.98 9.32
N PHE A 40 -15.61 -0.58 8.11
CA PHE A 40 -14.75 -0.72 6.92
C PHE A 40 -13.52 0.17 6.99
N PHE A 41 -13.62 1.35 7.61
CA PHE A 41 -12.48 2.22 7.86
C PHE A 41 -11.40 1.54 8.71
N PHE A 42 -11.76 0.99 9.87
CA PHE A 42 -10.79 0.34 10.76
C PHE A 42 -10.22 -0.94 10.15
N VAL A 43 -11.04 -1.74 9.45
CA VAL A 43 -10.55 -2.92 8.73
C VAL A 43 -9.56 -2.51 7.63
N GLY A 44 -9.91 -1.50 6.84
CA GLY A 44 -9.06 -0.96 5.79
C GLY A 44 -7.73 -0.44 6.34
N LEU A 45 -7.77 0.30 7.44
CA LEU A 45 -6.59 0.87 8.10
C LEU A 45 -5.67 -0.23 8.65
N ALA A 46 -6.22 -1.18 9.40
CA ALA A 46 -5.45 -2.28 9.96
C ALA A 46 -4.78 -3.12 8.85
N ALA A 47 -5.54 -3.46 7.80
CA ALA A 47 -5.01 -4.19 6.65
C ALA A 47 -3.93 -3.38 5.91
N GLN A 48 -4.09 -2.07 5.77
CA GLN A 48 -3.10 -1.19 5.14
C GLN A 48 -1.78 -1.16 5.91
N LEU A 49 -1.84 -1.06 7.24
CA LEU A 49 -0.64 -1.06 8.10
C LEU A 49 0.10 -2.40 8.00
N VAL A 50 -0.62 -3.52 8.04
CA VAL A 50 -0.05 -4.86 7.85
C VAL A 50 0.59 -4.97 6.47
N ALA A 51 -0.10 -4.50 5.43
CA ALA A 51 0.42 -4.50 4.06
C ALA A 51 1.73 -3.69 3.95
N PHE A 52 1.75 -2.48 4.50
CA PHE A 52 2.92 -1.61 4.49
C PHE A 52 4.14 -2.28 5.15
N VAL A 53 3.96 -2.82 6.36
CA VAL A 53 5.03 -3.54 7.07
C VAL A 53 5.48 -4.77 6.29
N ALA A 54 4.55 -5.58 5.79
CA ALA A 54 4.86 -6.78 5.03
C ALA A 54 5.58 -6.47 3.71
N VAL A 55 5.22 -5.39 3.02
CA VAL A 55 5.93 -4.90 1.82
C VAL A 55 7.35 -4.50 2.16
N ALA A 56 7.55 -3.68 3.20
CA ALA A 56 8.88 -3.25 3.62
C ALA A 56 9.78 -4.43 3.96
N LEU A 57 9.25 -5.41 4.71
CA LEU A 57 9.97 -6.63 5.07
C LEU A 57 10.27 -7.50 3.84
N ALA A 58 9.31 -7.69 2.93
CA ALA A 58 9.50 -8.47 1.72
C ALA A 58 10.56 -7.85 0.78
N LEU A 59 10.62 -6.52 0.69
CA LEU A 59 11.62 -5.82 -0.14
C LEU A 59 13.02 -5.79 0.49
N THR A 60 13.14 -6.06 1.79
CA THR A 60 14.40 -5.98 2.55
C THR A 60 14.79 -7.31 3.21
N GLU A 61 14.23 -8.43 2.75
CA GLU A 61 14.42 -9.75 3.37
C GLU A 61 15.88 -10.21 3.38
N SER A 62 16.69 -9.85 2.39
CA SER A 62 18.13 -10.19 2.36
C SER A 62 19.03 -9.16 3.05
N ARG A 63 18.46 -8.12 3.67
CA ARG A 63 19.20 -6.99 4.25
C ARG A 63 19.31 -7.11 5.77
N PRO A 64 20.37 -6.54 6.38
CA PRO A 64 20.55 -6.55 7.84
C PRO A 64 19.43 -5.78 8.55
N LEU A 65 19.20 -6.09 9.83
CA LEU A 65 18.09 -5.53 10.62
C LEU A 65 18.04 -4.00 10.60
N ALA A 66 19.19 -3.32 10.67
CA ALA A 66 19.28 -1.86 10.61
C ALA A 66 18.68 -1.29 9.32
N VAL A 67 18.91 -1.93 8.18
CA VAL A 67 18.33 -1.51 6.88
C VAL A 67 16.83 -1.77 6.85
N ARG A 68 16.35 -2.85 7.47
CA ARG A 68 14.90 -3.13 7.57
C ARG A 68 14.18 -2.09 8.42
N LEU A 69 14.73 -1.76 9.58
CA LEU A 69 14.19 -0.72 10.46
C LEU A 69 14.26 0.65 9.77
N GLY A 70 15.37 0.95 9.10
CA GLY A 70 15.53 2.17 8.31
C GLY A 70 14.51 2.25 7.16
N ALA A 71 14.22 1.15 6.47
CA ALA A 71 13.21 1.10 5.41
C ALA A 71 11.78 1.27 5.95
N LEU A 72 11.47 0.69 7.11
CA LEU A 72 10.17 0.89 7.78
C LEU A 72 9.99 2.35 8.19
N PHE A 73 10.97 2.93 8.89
CA PHE A 73 10.91 4.31 9.36
C PHE A 73 10.94 5.30 8.18
N GLY A 74 11.90 5.15 7.28
CA GLY A 74 12.01 5.98 6.08
C GLY A 74 10.78 5.87 5.19
N GLY A 75 10.22 4.67 5.03
CA GLY A 75 8.96 4.48 4.32
C GLY A 75 7.79 5.20 4.99
N ALA A 76 7.67 5.15 6.32
CA ALA A 76 6.62 5.84 7.04
C ALA A 76 6.73 7.37 6.88
N VAL A 77 7.95 7.91 7.00
CA VAL A 77 8.24 9.33 6.74
C VAL A 77 7.89 9.71 5.31
N LEU A 78 8.27 8.88 4.32
CA LEU A 78 7.96 9.12 2.91
C LEU A 78 6.45 9.11 2.65
N VAL A 79 5.71 8.15 3.22
CA VAL A 79 4.23 8.09 3.08
C VAL A 79 3.60 9.31 3.73
N PHE A 80 4.02 9.69 4.94
CA PHE A 80 3.51 10.88 5.63
C PHE A 80 3.78 12.15 4.82
N GLY A 81 5.01 12.33 4.34
CA GLY A 81 5.40 13.47 3.50
C GLY A 81 4.62 13.50 2.19
N PHE A 82 4.47 12.35 1.52
CA PHE A 82 3.66 12.22 0.31
C PHE A 82 2.21 12.61 0.54
N VAL A 83 1.55 12.06 1.58
CA VAL A 83 0.15 12.41 1.91
C VAL A 83 0.02 13.89 2.22
N THR A 84 0.97 14.47 2.95
CA THR A 84 0.96 15.91 3.27
C THR A 84 1.04 16.76 2.00
N VAL A 85 1.99 16.50 1.12
CA VAL A 85 2.13 17.22 -0.16
C VAL A 85 0.91 17.01 -1.04
N PHE A 86 0.41 15.79 -1.11
CA PHE A 86 -0.77 15.44 -1.88
C PHE A 86 -2.01 16.20 -1.39
N GLN A 87 -2.23 16.29 -0.07
CA GLN A 87 -3.34 17.06 0.48
C GLN A 87 -3.22 18.56 0.17
N LEU A 88 -2.03 19.13 0.26
CA LEU A 88 -1.79 20.52 -0.15
C LEU A 88 -2.14 20.76 -1.63
N VAL A 89 -1.90 19.78 -2.51
CA VAL A 89 -2.31 19.87 -3.92
C VAL A 89 -3.83 19.77 -4.05
N ILE A 90 -4.46 18.82 -3.38
CA ILE A 90 -5.92 18.64 -3.40
C ILE A 90 -6.64 19.90 -2.95
N GLU A 91 -6.20 20.53 -1.87
CA GLU A 91 -6.75 21.80 -1.37
C GLU A 91 -6.74 22.94 -2.40
N ARG A 92 -5.81 22.90 -3.37
CA ARG A 92 -5.70 23.92 -4.43
C ARG A 92 -6.54 23.63 -5.66
N VAL A 93 -6.90 22.38 -5.91
CA VAL A 93 -7.61 21.97 -7.13
C VAL A 93 -9.05 21.55 -6.89
N GLN A 94 -9.43 21.27 -5.63
CA GLN A 94 -10.79 20.88 -5.31
C GLN A 94 -11.77 22.02 -5.59
N PRO A 95 -12.97 21.73 -6.15
CA PRO A 95 -14.01 22.73 -6.36
C PRO A 95 -14.56 23.25 -5.04
N MET A 96 -15.17 24.45 -5.04
CA MET A 96 -15.76 25.03 -3.82
C MET A 96 -16.86 24.15 -3.22
N ASP A 97 -17.64 23.47 -4.06
CA ASP A 97 -18.67 22.50 -3.66
C ASP A 97 -18.14 21.05 -3.74
N ALA A 98 -16.93 20.81 -3.24
CA ALA A 98 -16.31 19.50 -3.27
C ALA A 98 -17.15 18.47 -2.50
N SER A 99 -17.54 17.38 -3.19
CA SER A 99 -18.12 16.21 -2.54
C SER A 99 -17.13 15.58 -1.55
N TRP A 100 -17.65 14.81 -0.59
CA TRP A 100 -16.86 14.04 0.39
C TRP A 100 -15.74 13.19 -0.22
N VAL A 101 -15.88 12.75 -1.48
CA VAL A 101 -14.88 11.97 -2.22
C VAL A 101 -13.52 12.68 -2.26
N TRP A 102 -13.50 14.01 -2.36
CA TRP A 102 -12.25 14.80 -2.39
C TRP A 102 -11.48 14.69 -1.07
N GLY A 103 -12.17 14.65 0.06
CA GLY A 103 -11.55 14.51 1.38
C GLY A 103 -10.94 13.12 1.63
N GLU A 104 -11.35 12.12 0.85
CA GLU A 104 -10.91 10.72 1.02
C GLU A 104 -9.92 10.26 -0.04
N ILE A 105 -9.66 11.06 -1.07
CA ILE A 105 -8.86 10.66 -2.25
C ILE A 105 -7.44 10.19 -1.89
N ASN A 106 -6.86 10.72 -0.82
CA ASN A 106 -5.57 10.29 -0.29
C ASN A 106 -5.58 8.82 0.17
N LEU A 107 -6.66 8.34 0.78
CA LEU A 107 -6.78 6.95 1.24
C LEU A 107 -6.67 5.97 0.06
N TRP A 108 -7.35 6.30 -1.04
CA TRP A 108 -7.34 5.49 -2.27
C TRP A 108 -5.98 5.45 -2.93
N VAL A 109 -5.35 6.62 -3.09
CA VAL A 109 -4.03 6.73 -3.72
C VAL A 109 -3.01 5.92 -2.92
N VAL A 110 -3.01 6.04 -1.59
CA VAL A 110 -2.10 5.27 -0.72
C VAL A 110 -2.38 3.77 -0.80
N ALA A 111 -3.65 3.34 -0.81
CA ALA A 111 -4.02 1.94 -0.97
C ALA A 111 -3.52 1.35 -2.29
N VAL A 112 -3.73 2.06 -3.41
CA VAL A 112 -3.28 1.63 -4.74
C VAL A 112 -1.75 1.59 -4.83
N LEU A 113 -1.04 2.56 -4.27
CA LEU A 113 0.41 2.58 -4.24
C LEU A 113 0.98 1.40 -3.45
N VAL A 114 0.41 1.10 -2.28
CA VAL A 114 0.83 -0.05 -1.46
C VAL A 114 0.51 -1.37 -2.14
N LEU A 115 -0.64 -1.49 -2.81
CA LEU A 115 -0.95 -2.67 -3.62
C LEU A 115 0.05 -2.85 -4.77
N GLY A 116 0.39 -1.77 -5.48
CA GLY A 116 1.42 -1.78 -6.52
C GLY A 116 2.78 -2.25 -5.99
N ALA A 117 3.19 -1.76 -4.83
CA ALA A 117 4.42 -2.19 -4.16
C ALA A 117 4.36 -3.66 -3.72
N ALA A 118 3.21 -4.14 -3.24
CA ALA A 118 3.00 -5.54 -2.88
C ALA A 118 3.07 -6.47 -4.10
N VAL A 119 2.48 -6.07 -5.23
CA VAL A 119 2.59 -6.80 -6.51
C VAL A 119 4.05 -6.86 -6.96
N LEU A 120 4.79 -5.75 -6.87
CA LEU A 120 6.22 -5.71 -7.21
C LEU A 120 7.04 -6.65 -6.32
N ALA A 121 6.81 -6.63 -5.00
CA ALA A 121 7.49 -7.51 -4.05
C ALA A 121 7.17 -8.99 -4.34
N HIS A 122 5.91 -9.30 -4.65
CA HIS A 122 5.49 -10.66 -5.02
C HIS A 122 6.17 -11.14 -6.30
N ARG A 123 6.24 -10.31 -7.34
CA ARG A 123 6.93 -10.65 -8.60
C ARG A 123 8.42 -10.92 -8.41
N ARG A 124 9.11 -10.09 -7.63
CA ARG A 124 10.55 -10.27 -7.33
C ARG A 124 10.83 -11.60 -6.63
N ALA A 125 9.94 -12.02 -5.73
CA ALA A 125 10.08 -13.29 -5.02
C ALA A 125 9.89 -14.54 -5.92
N HIS A 126 9.24 -14.40 -7.08
CA HIS A 126 8.93 -15.53 -7.99
C HIS A 126 9.67 -15.45 -9.32
N THR A 127 10.61 -14.50 -9.49
CA THR A 127 11.43 -14.45 -10.71
C THR A 127 12.58 -15.45 -10.56
N PRO A 128 12.61 -16.55 -11.33
CA PRO A 128 13.70 -17.51 -11.25
C PRO A 128 15.02 -16.84 -11.65
N ALA A 129 16.09 -17.13 -10.93
CA ALA A 129 17.42 -16.73 -11.36
C ALA A 129 17.69 -17.34 -12.73
N VAL A 130 17.99 -16.51 -13.73
CA VAL A 130 18.43 -17.00 -15.05
C VAL A 130 19.64 -17.89 -14.78
N PRO A 131 19.63 -19.18 -15.18
CA PRO A 131 20.79 -20.04 -15.03
C PRO A 131 21.93 -19.37 -15.76
N THR A 132 22.94 -18.89 -15.03
CA THR A 132 24.20 -18.47 -15.63
C THR A 132 24.74 -19.69 -16.35
N ALA A 133 24.73 -19.66 -17.69
CA ALA A 133 25.28 -20.73 -18.51
C ALA A 133 26.67 -21.08 -17.96
N PRO A 134 27.01 -22.37 -17.84
CA PRO A 134 28.32 -22.79 -17.34
C PRO A 134 29.39 -22.07 -18.16
N ARG A 135 30.24 -21.29 -17.48
CA ARG A 135 31.44 -20.76 -18.12
C ARG A 135 32.26 -21.98 -18.50
N HIS A 136 32.22 -22.36 -19.78
CA HIS A 136 33.20 -23.25 -20.34
C HIS A 136 34.54 -22.55 -20.18
N HIS A 137 35.28 -22.93 -19.14
CA HIS A 137 36.71 -22.72 -19.08
C HIS A 137 37.28 -23.38 -20.33
N GLN A 138 37.62 -22.59 -21.35
CA GLN A 138 38.53 -23.02 -22.38
C GLN A 138 39.90 -23.21 -21.71
N PRO A 139 40.44 -24.44 -21.64
CA PRO A 139 41.85 -24.62 -21.36
C PRO A 139 42.68 -24.03 -22.52
N ALA A 140 43.91 -23.63 -22.16
CA ALA A 140 44.83 -22.73 -22.84
C ALA A 140 45.10 -22.98 -24.33
#